data_AF-E5RK78-F1
#
_entry.id   AF-E5RK78-F1
#
_cell.length_a   1.000
_cell.length_b   1.000
_cell.length_c   1.000
_cell.angle_alpha   90.00
_cell.angle_beta   90.00
_cell.angle_gamma   90.00
#
_symmetry.space_group_name_H-M   'P 1'
#
loop_
_entity.id
_entity.type
_entity.pdbx_description
1 polymer ?
#
loop_
_entity_poly.entity_id
_entity_poly.type
_entity_poly.pdbx_seq_one_letter_code
_entity_poly.pdbx_strand_id
1 'polypeptide(L)'
;MAKRSSLYIRIVEGKNLPAKDMTATVWKTLCPFWGEEYQVHLPPTFHAVAFYVMDEDALSRDDVIGKVCLTRDTIASHPKGFSGWAHLTEVDPDEEVQGEIHLRLEVWPGARACRLRCSVLEARDLAPKDRNGTSDPFVRVRYKGRTRETSIVKKSCYPRWNETFEFELQEGAMEALCVEAWDWDLVSRNDFLGKVVIDVQRLRVVQQEEGWFRLQPDQSKSRRHDEGNLGSLQLEVRLRDETVLPSSYYQPLVHLLCHEVKLGMQGPGQLIPLIEETTSTECRQDVATNLLKLFLGQGLAKDFLD
;
A
#
# COMPACT_ATOMS: atom_id res chain seq x y z
N MET A 1 -3.10 -5.06 39.64
CA MET A 1 -4.40 -5.26 38.95
C MET A 1 -4.09 -5.67 37.53
N ALA A 2 -4.49 -6.87 37.10
CA ALA A 2 -4.25 -7.32 35.73
C ALA A 2 -5.05 -6.41 34.77
N LYS A 3 -4.35 -5.65 33.92
CA LYS A 3 -4.97 -5.00 32.75
C LYS A 3 -5.67 -6.12 31.97
N ARG A 4 -6.98 -5.98 31.76
CA ARG A 4 -7.81 -6.94 31.04
C ARG A 4 -7.77 -6.52 29.58
N SER A 5 -6.88 -7.12 28.80
CA SER A 5 -6.67 -6.78 27.39
C SER A 5 -7.68 -7.49 26.48
N SER A 6 -8.11 -6.80 25.43
CA SER A 6 -9.06 -7.29 24.43
C SER A 6 -8.40 -7.15 23.06
N LEU A 7 -8.32 -8.23 22.28
CA LEU A 7 -7.40 -8.28 21.15
C LEU A 7 -8.13 -8.31 19.81
N TYR A 8 -7.61 -7.56 18.85
CA TYR A 8 -8.03 -7.64 17.44
C TYR A 8 -6.84 -7.57 16.49
N ILE A 9 -7.04 -8.10 15.28
CA ILE A 9 -6.11 -8.00 14.16
C ILE A 9 -6.63 -6.94 13.20
N ARG A 10 -5.75 -6.03 12.80
CA ARG A 10 -5.99 -5.13 11.68
C ARG A 10 -5.05 -5.47 10.55
N ILE A 11 -5.61 -5.68 9.36
CA ILE A 11 -4.85 -5.91 8.14
C ILE A 11 -4.56 -4.55 7.51
N VAL A 12 -3.29 -4.20 7.36
CA VAL A 12 -2.87 -2.92 6.80
C VAL A 12 -1.87 -3.19 5.67
N GLU A 13 -2.19 -2.73 4.47
CA GLU A 13 -1.20 -2.58 3.41
C GLU A 13 -0.35 -1.34 3.73
N GLY A 14 0.87 -1.23 3.17
CA GLY A 14 1.60 0.06 3.09
C GLY A 14 0.89 1.15 2.27
N LYS A 15 -0.44 1.07 2.15
CA LYS A 15 -1.41 2.02 1.62
C LYS A 15 -2.67 1.87 2.48
N ASN A 16 -3.30 2.98 2.83
CA ASN A 16 -4.53 2.99 3.64
C ASN A 16 -5.63 2.10 3.02
N LEU A 17 -5.76 0.88 3.51
CA LEU A 17 -6.97 0.08 3.31
C LEU A 17 -8.08 0.67 4.21
N PRO A 18 -9.33 0.72 3.73
CA PRO A 18 -10.46 1.15 4.55
C PRO A 18 -10.53 0.29 5.82
N ALA A 19 -11.07 0.86 6.91
CA ALA A 19 -11.24 0.23 8.22
C ALA A 19 -12.14 -1.03 8.25
N LYS A 20 -12.39 -1.65 7.10
CA LYS A 20 -13.33 -2.76 6.89
C LYS A 20 -12.72 -4.15 7.14
N ASP A 21 -11.40 -4.26 7.28
CA ASP A 21 -10.70 -5.53 7.49
C ASP A 21 -10.08 -5.59 8.91
N MET A 22 -10.94 -5.45 9.92
CA MET A 22 -10.61 -5.69 11.33
C MET A 22 -11.32 -6.94 11.81
N THR A 23 -10.62 -7.78 12.56
CA THR A 23 -11.24 -8.96 13.17
C THR A 23 -12.18 -8.59 14.31
N ALA A 24 -13.07 -9.50 14.69
CA ALA A 24 -13.80 -9.34 15.94
C ALA A 24 -12.84 -9.24 17.14
N THR A 25 -13.16 -8.35 18.09
CA THR A 25 -12.40 -8.24 19.34
C THR A 25 -12.65 -9.47 20.21
N VAL A 26 -11.57 -10.16 20.59
CA VAL A 26 -11.64 -11.27 21.54
C VAL A 26 -11.28 -10.75 22.93
N TRP A 27 -12.25 -10.82 23.84
CA TRP A 27 -12.16 -10.20 25.15
C TRP A 27 -11.36 -11.04 26.14
N LYS A 28 -10.44 -10.41 26.87
CA LYS A 28 -9.78 -10.93 28.08
C LYS A 28 -8.98 -12.22 27.86
N THR A 29 -8.16 -12.26 26.82
CA THR A 29 -7.30 -13.42 26.53
C THR A 29 -5.93 -13.00 25.99
N LEU A 30 -4.91 -13.81 26.26
CA LEU A 30 -3.58 -13.73 25.65
C LEU A 30 -3.38 -14.77 24.53
N CYS A 31 -4.37 -15.64 24.31
CA CYS A 31 -4.41 -16.65 23.26
C CYS A 31 -5.73 -16.55 22.48
N PRO A 32 -5.98 -15.42 21.80
CA PRO A 32 -7.18 -15.23 20.99
C PRO A 32 -7.22 -16.19 19.81
N PHE A 33 -8.43 -16.66 19.48
CA PHE A 33 -8.72 -17.40 18.26
C PHE A 33 -9.80 -16.63 17.49
N TRP A 34 -9.44 -16.12 16.32
CA TRP A 34 -10.37 -15.38 15.46
C TRP A 34 -11.08 -16.30 14.46
N GLY A 35 -10.34 -17.15 13.74
CA GLY A 35 -10.91 -18.09 12.78
C GLY A 35 -11.65 -17.42 11.62
N GLU A 36 -11.31 -16.17 11.32
CA GLU A 36 -11.95 -15.34 10.30
C GLU A 36 -11.13 -15.33 9.00
N GLU A 37 -11.82 -15.22 7.86
CA GLU A 37 -11.23 -15.14 6.53
C GLU A 37 -11.57 -13.78 5.90
N TYR A 38 -10.56 -13.11 5.34
CA TYR A 38 -10.70 -11.81 4.69
C TYR A 38 -10.16 -11.88 3.26
N GLN A 39 -10.89 -11.24 2.34
CA GLN A 39 -10.45 -11.06 0.96
C GLN A 39 -10.17 -9.58 0.71
N VAL A 40 -8.89 -9.27 0.52
CA VAL A 40 -8.41 -7.90 0.31
C VAL A 40 -7.90 -7.75 -1.12
N HIS A 41 -8.40 -6.74 -1.82
CA HIS A 41 -7.93 -6.40 -3.16
C HIS A 41 -6.73 -5.46 -3.05
N LEU A 42 -5.55 -5.95 -3.40
CA LEU A 42 -4.31 -5.19 -3.35
C LEU A 42 -3.92 -4.69 -4.74
N PRO A 43 -3.36 -3.47 -4.87
CA PRO A 43 -2.77 -3.00 -6.12
C PRO A 43 -1.69 -3.97 -6.63
N PRO A 44 -1.50 -4.12 -7.95
CA PRO A 44 -0.47 -5.00 -8.52
C PRO A 44 0.97 -4.67 -8.10
N THR A 45 1.21 -3.52 -7.46
CA THR A 45 2.52 -3.04 -7.02
C THR A 45 2.69 -3.07 -5.49
N PHE A 46 1.82 -3.77 -4.76
CA PHE A 46 1.98 -3.92 -3.31
C PHE A 46 3.31 -4.63 -2.97
N HIS A 47 3.90 -4.26 -1.85
CA HIS A 47 5.21 -4.79 -1.43
C HIS A 47 5.13 -5.71 -0.22
N ALA A 48 4.23 -5.41 0.71
CA ALA A 48 4.04 -6.18 1.92
C ALA A 48 2.62 -5.97 2.45
N VAL A 49 2.14 -6.98 3.16
CA VAL A 49 0.93 -6.93 3.98
C VAL A 49 1.37 -7.02 5.43
N ALA A 50 0.87 -6.11 6.27
CA ALA A 50 1.15 -6.10 7.69
C ALA A 50 -0.12 -6.43 8.48
N PHE A 51 0.04 -7.29 9.49
CA PHE A 51 -0.99 -7.69 10.43
C PHE A 51 -0.64 -7.09 11.77
N TYR A 52 -1.48 -6.20 12.28
CA TYR A 52 -1.31 -5.55 13.56
C TYR A 52 -2.16 -6.24 14.60
N VAL A 53 -1.55 -6.65 15.71
CA VAL A 53 -2.27 -7.11 16.90
C VAL A 53 -2.35 -5.94 17.86
N MET A 54 -3.56 -5.56 18.25
CA MET A 54 -3.81 -4.40 19.11
C MET A 54 -4.65 -4.80 20.33
N ASP A 55 -4.44 -4.08 21.43
CA ASP A 55 -5.29 -4.08 22.62
C ASP A 55 -6.35 -2.97 22.48
N GLU A 56 -7.62 -3.35 22.35
CA GLU A 56 -8.74 -2.40 22.27
C GLU A 56 -9.00 -1.77 23.64
N ASP A 57 -8.83 -0.46 23.71
CA ASP A 57 -9.01 0.33 24.91
C ASP A 57 -10.27 1.19 24.83
N ALA A 58 -11.15 1.08 25.83
CA ALA A 58 -12.43 1.79 25.82
C ALA A 58 -12.32 3.34 25.94
N LEU A 59 -11.17 3.87 26.38
CA LEU A 59 -10.98 5.28 26.72
C LEU A 59 -9.67 5.89 26.19
N SER A 60 -8.79 5.08 25.61
CA SER A 60 -7.50 5.48 25.03
C SER A 60 -7.43 5.09 23.55
N ARG A 61 -6.37 5.51 22.85
CA ARG A 61 -6.03 4.89 21.57
C ARG A 61 -5.59 3.45 21.85
N ASP A 62 -5.96 2.53 20.97
CA ASP A 62 -5.58 1.13 21.08
C ASP A 62 -4.05 0.97 21.14
N ASP A 63 -3.58 0.17 22.09
CA ASP A 63 -2.15 -0.10 22.26
C ASP A 63 -1.74 -1.16 21.23
N VAL A 64 -0.76 -0.84 20.36
CA VAL A 64 -0.21 -1.82 19.42
C VAL A 64 0.69 -2.79 20.18
N ILE A 65 0.32 -4.07 20.18
CA ILE A 65 1.09 -5.13 20.85
C ILE A 65 2.25 -5.58 19.97
N GLY A 66 2.01 -5.68 18.67
CA GLY A 66 3.04 -6.02 17.70
C GLY A 66 2.49 -6.14 16.29
N LYS A 67 3.40 -6.26 15.31
CA LYS A 67 3.04 -6.51 13.92
C LYS A 67 3.71 -7.78 13.38
N VAL A 68 3.08 -8.37 12.37
CA VAL A 68 3.69 -9.33 11.45
C VAL A 68 3.67 -8.73 10.06
N CYS A 69 4.83 -8.62 9.41
CA CYS A 69 4.92 -8.17 8.03
C CYS A 69 5.26 -9.33 7.09
N LEU A 70 4.42 -9.58 6.10
CA LEU A 70 4.68 -10.55 5.03
C LEU A 70 4.93 -9.81 3.72
N THR A 71 6.13 -9.95 3.15
CA THR A 71 6.45 -9.37 1.85
C THR A 71 5.78 -10.14 0.72
N ARG A 72 5.52 -9.46 -0.41
CA ARG A 72 4.98 -10.08 -1.62
C ARG A 72 5.82 -11.29 -2.04
N ASP A 73 7.14 -11.16 -2.03
CA ASP A 73 8.06 -12.25 -2.41
C ASP A 73 7.89 -13.46 -1.49
N THR A 74 7.74 -13.22 -0.18
CA THR A 74 7.48 -14.30 0.79
C THR A 74 6.17 -15.02 0.48
N ILE A 75 5.10 -14.28 0.20
CA ILE A 75 3.79 -14.88 -0.11
C ILE A 75 3.82 -15.61 -1.46
N ALA A 76 4.46 -15.02 -2.47
CA ALA A 76 4.53 -15.55 -3.83
C ALA A 76 5.49 -16.73 -3.98
N SER A 77 6.47 -16.88 -3.08
CA SER A 77 7.44 -17.98 -3.11
C SER A 77 6.81 -19.37 -2.97
N HIS A 78 5.60 -19.46 -2.41
CA HIS A 78 4.90 -20.72 -2.19
C HIS A 78 3.60 -20.76 -3.01
N PRO A 79 3.34 -21.82 -3.81
CA PRO A 79 2.13 -21.92 -4.66
C PRO A 79 0.81 -21.86 -3.88
N LYS A 80 0.84 -22.21 -2.58
CA LYS A 80 -0.31 -22.17 -1.68
C LYS A 80 -0.34 -20.90 -0.80
N GLY A 81 0.60 -19.99 -0.99
CA GLY A 81 0.82 -18.83 -0.11
C GLY A 81 1.58 -19.18 1.17
N PHE A 82 1.50 -18.29 2.16
CA PHE A 82 2.09 -18.45 3.48
C PHE A 82 1.12 -19.19 4.42
N SER A 83 1.62 -20.17 5.18
CA SER A 83 0.85 -20.81 6.26
C SER A 83 1.79 -21.17 7.40
N GLY A 84 1.51 -20.67 8.61
CA GLY A 84 2.33 -20.98 9.79
C GLY A 84 2.27 -19.91 10.88
N TRP A 85 3.10 -20.10 11.90
CA TRP A 85 3.32 -19.14 12.97
C TRP A 85 4.34 -18.08 12.53
N ALA A 86 4.00 -16.81 12.73
CA ALA A 86 4.89 -15.67 12.53
C ALA A 86 5.08 -14.93 13.85
N HIS A 87 6.31 -14.58 14.18
CA HIS A 87 6.63 -13.86 15.41
C HIS A 87 6.20 -12.39 15.30
N LEU A 88 5.61 -11.87 16.39
CA LEU A 88 5.26 -10.46 16.48
C LEU A 88 6.54 -9.64 16.68
N THR A 89 6.67 -8.56 15.92
CA THR A 89 7.72 -7.56 16.08
C THR A 89 7.16 -6.30 16.70
N GLU A 90 7.96 -5.59 17.48
CA GLU A 90 7.55 -4.30 18.04
C GLU A 90 7.28 -3.30 16.91
N VAL A 91 6.39 -2.35 17.18
CA VAL A 91 5.99 -1.34 16.22
C VAL A 91 6.53 0.00 16.68
N ASP A 92 7.61 0.46 16.05
CA ASP A 92 8.05 1.84 16.17
C ASP A 92 7.28 2.70 15.16
N PRO A 93 6.51 3.72 15.60
CA PRO A 93 5.83 4.65 14.70
C PRO A 93 6.76 5.35 13.70
N ASP A 94 8.03 5.56 14.03
CA ASP A 94 9.06 6.16 13.14
C ASP A 94 9.53 5.15 12.05
N GLU A 95 9.31 3.85 12.24
CA GLU A 95 9.61 2.81 11.25
C GLU A 95 8.43 2.53 10.31
N GLU A 96 7.23 3.03 10.63
CA GLU A 96 6.03 2.91 9.82
C GLU A 96 5.98 3.95 8.70
N VAL A 97 6.86 3.75 7.74
CA VAL A 97 6.97 4.60 6.56
C VAL A 97 6.18 4.00 5.39
N GLN A 98 5.36 4.84 4.78
CA GLN A 98 4.66 4.55 3.52
C GLN A 98 4.74 5.74 2.58
N GLY A 99 4.41 5.49 1.31
CA GLY A 99 4.33 6.51 0.29
C GLY A 99 5.61 6.74 -0.50
N GLU A 100 5.46 7.60 -1.50
CA GLU A 100 6.50 7.96 -2.45
C GLU A 100 6.54 9.48 -2.59
N ILE A 101 7.73 10.00 -2.86
CA ILE A 101 7.98 11.42 -3.10
C ILE A 101 8.51 11.63 -4.51
N HIS A 102 7.91 12.56 -5.25
CA HIS A 102 8.33 12.93 -6.59
C HIS A 102 9.38 14.04 -6.49
N LEU A 103 10.60 13.71 -6.89
CA LEU A 103 11.74 14.63 -6.88
C LEU A 103 12.27 14.84 -8.28
N ARG A 104 12.71 16.07 -8.57
CA ARG A 104 13.58 16.39 -9.70
C ARG A 104 14.91 16.89 -9.16
N LEU A 105 15.98 16.25 -9.58
CA LEU A 105 17.34 16.49 -9.13
C LEU A 105 18.19 16.88 -10.33
N GLU A 106 18.93 17.97 -10.23
CA GLU A 106 19.79 18.47 -11.30
C GLU A 106 21.15 18.90 -10.76
N VAL A 107 22.21 18.54 -11.46
CA VAL A 107 23.56 19.00 -11.19
C VAL A 107 23.99 19.92 -12.32
N TRP A 108 24.18 21.19 -11.97
CA TRP A 108 24.58 22.23 -12.89
C TRP A 108 26.08 22.48 -12.71
N PRO A 109 26.92 22.24 -13.74
CA PRO A 109 28.32 22.61 -13.68
C PRO A 109 28.45 24.13 -13.66
N GLY A 110 29.10 24.66 -12.62
CA GLY A 110 29.40 26.08 -12.49
C GLY A 110 30.91 26.33 -12.63
N ALA A 111 31.28 27.54 -13.06
CA ALA A 111 32.68 27.91 -13.34
C ALA A 111 33.64 27.80 -12.13
N ARG A 112 33.11 27.78 -10.89
CA ARG A 112 33.91 27.66 -9.64
C ARG A 112 33.47 26.49 -8.75
N ALA A 113 32.22 26.06 -8.86
CA ALA A 113 31.65 24.94 -8.13
C ALA A 113 30.41 24.44 -8.88
N CYS A 114 30.14 23.13 -8.82
CA CYS A 114 28.87 22.60 -9.30
C CYS A 114 27.74 23.00 -8.34
N ARG A 115 26.51 23.14 -8.83
CA ARG A 115 25.32 23.37 -8.00
C ARG A 115 24.41 22.16 -8.10
N LEU A 116 23.88 21.73 -6.97
CA LEU A 116 22.83 20.74 -6.86
C LEU A 116 21.51 21.47 -6.66
N ARG A 117 20.57 21.24 -7.57
CA ARG A 117 19.18 21.68 -7.44
C ARG A 117 18.32 20.47 -7.09
N CYS A 118 17.55 20.60 -6.03
CA CYS A 118 16.56 19.61 -5.61
C CYS A 118 15.18 20.27 -5.62
N SER A 119 14.34 19.85 -6.55
CA SER A 119 12.94 20.25 -6.63
C SER A 119 12.07 19.17 -5.99
N VAL A 120 11.38 19.56 -4.92
CA VAL A 120 10.40 18.74 -4.21
C VAL A 120 9.03 19.06 -4.80
N LEU A 121 8.50 18.15 -5.62
CA LEU A 121 7.31 18.40 -6.42
C LEU A 121 6.04 18.06 -5.63
N GLU A 122 5.85 16.77 -5.35
CA GLU A 122 4.67 16.23 -4.68
C GLU A 122 4.99 14.90 -4.00
N ALA A 123 4.10 14.44 -3.13
CA ALA A 123 4.14 13.09 -2.57
C ALA A 123 2.77 12.43 -2.68
N ARG A 124 2.74 11.11 -2.57
CA ARG A 124 1.51 10.31 -2.60
C ARG A 124 1.58 9.19 -1.59
N ASP A 125 0.39 8.77 -1.14
CA ASP A 125 0.22 7.66 -0.21
C ASP A 125 1.03 7.85 1.09
N LEU A 126 1.17 9.09 1.58
CA LEU A 126 1.88 9.35 2.84
C LEU A 126 1.11 8.78 4.04
N ALA A 127 1.86 8.38 5.07
CA ALA A 127 1.28 7.83 6.30
C ALA A 127 0.37 8.86 6.98
N PRO A 128 -0.89 8.53 7.30
CA PRO A 128 -1.70 9.41 8.13
C PRO A 128 -1.22 9.31 9.58
N LYS A 129 -0.68 10.39 10.14
CA LYS A 129 -0.30 10.43 11.56
C LYS A 129 -1.33 11.17 12.43
N ASP A 130 -2.19 11.98 11.82
CA ASP A 130 -3.27 12.66 12.52
C ASP A 130 -4.50 11.78 12.78
N ARG A 131 -5.25 12.12 13.84
CA ARG A 131 -6.57 11.52 14.15
C ARG A 131 -7.62 11.69 13.06
N ASN A 132 -7.44 12.69 12.20
CA ASN A 132 -8.35 12.98 11.10
C ASN A 132 -8.15 12.04 9.89
N GLY A 133 -7.19 11.12 9.96
CA GLY A 133 -6.86 10.20 8.87
C GLY A 133 -5.99 10.83 7.78
N THR A 134 -5.32 11.95 8.06
CA THR A 134 -4.41 12.67 7.16
C THR A 134 -3.10 13.03 7.88
N SER A 135 -2.33 13.94 7.28
CA SER A 135 -1.12 14.56 7.86
C SER A 135 -1.03 16.02 7.40
N ASP A 136 -0.22 16.82 8.07
CA ASP A 136 0.22 18.17 7.71
C ASP A 136 1.69 18.13 7.20
N PRO A 137 1.98 17.49 6.05
CA PRO A 137 3.36 17.18 5.67
C PRO A 137 4.19 18.38 5.21
N PHE A 138 5.48 18.34 5.56
CA PHE A 138 6.54 19.17 5.02
C PHE A 138 7.80 18.34 4.74
N VAL A 139 8.70 18.84 3.90
CA VAL A 139 9.91 18.15 3.49
C VAL A 139 11.15 18.91 3.92
N ARG A 140 12.06 18.21 4.57
CA ARG A 140 13.38 18.70 4.99
C ARG A 140 14.45 18.14 4.07
N VAL A 141 15.16 19.02 3.37
CA VAL A 141 16.28 18.68 2.49
C VAL A 141 17.59 19.03 3.18
N ARG A 142 18.44 18.02 3.39
CA ARG A 142 19.72 18.13 4.10
C ARG A 142 20.88 17.75 3.19
N TYR A 143 21.88 18.61 3.14
CA TYR A 143 23.14 18.35 2.46
C TYR A 143 24.28 19.06 3.19
N LYS A 144 25.32 18.31 3.59
CA LYS A 144 26.51 18.85 4.30
C LYS A 144 26.19 19.75 5.50
N GLY A 145 25.24 19.35 6.33
CA GLY A 145 24.82 20.13 7.51
C GLY A 145 24.00 21.39 7.18
N ARG A 146 23.79 21.73 5.91
CA ARG A 146 22.80 22.72 5.50
C ARG A 146 21.44 22.03 5.40
N THR A 147 20.43 22.67 5.96
CA THR A 147 19.05 22.20 5.97
C THR A 147 18.15 23.26 5.37
N ARG A 148 17.25 22.84 4.47
CA ARG A 148 16.16 23.64 3.92
C ARG A 148 14.85 22.88 4.11
N GLU A 149 13.74 23.60 4.25
CA GLU A 149 12.43 23.00 4.45
C GLU A 149 11.42 23.62 3.49
N THR A 150 10.45 22.82 3.07
CA THR A 150 9.30 23.31 2.31
C THR A 150 8.30 24.00 3.23
N SER A 151 7.29 24.63 2.62
CA SER A 151 6.04 24.94 3.30
C SER A 151 5.34 23.67 3.81
N ILE A 152 4.46 23.85 4.81
CA ILE A 152 3.59 22.82 5.36
C ILE A 152 2.30 22.79 4.55
N VAL A 153 1.94 21.62 4.02
CA VAL A 153 0.64 21.41 3.37
C VAL A 153 -0.28 20.76 4.39
N LYS A 154 -1.44 21.35 4.68
CA LYS A 154 -2.33 20.83 5.73
C LYS A 154 -3.26 19.72 5.22
N LYS A 155 -3.53 18.75 6.08
CA LYS A 155 -4.54 17.69 5.96
C LYS A 155 -4.52 16.95 4.62
N SER A 156 -3.34 16.47 4.22
CA SER A 156 -3.14 15.78 2.97
C SER A 156 -2.14 14.64 3.06
N CYS A 157 -2.54 13.47 2.57
CA CYS A 157 -1.62 12.36 2.25
C CYS A 157 -1.09 12.41 0.81
N TYR A 158 -1.49 13.45 0.04
CA TYR A 158 -1.09 13.70 -1.34
C TYR A 158 -0.65 15.16 -1.54
N PRO A 159 0.35 15.64 -0.78
CA PRO A 159 0.75 17.04 -0.81
C PRO A 159 1.47 17.42 -2.10
N ARG A 160 1.36 18.70 -2.46
CA ARG A 160 2.10 19.33 -3.57
C ARG A 160 2.81 20.56 -3.05
N TRP A 161 4.14 20.59 -3.17
CA TRP A 161 4.97 21.72 -2.75
C TRP A 161 5.45 22.52 -3.95
N ASN A 162 6.00 21.84 -4.96
CA ASN A 162 6.65 22.46 -6.12
C ASN A 162 7.73 23.48 -5.72
N GLU A 163 8.49 23.15 -4.68
CA GLU A 163 9.53 24.01 -4.12
C GLU A 163 10.92 23.52 -4.52
N THR A 164 11.84 24.44 -4.75
CA THR A 164 13.18 24.14 -5.26
C THR A 164 14.26 24.71 -4.37
N PHE A 165 15.23 23.86 -4.03
CA PHE A 165 16.36 24.19 -3.18
C PHE A 165 17.66 24.02 -3.93
N GLU A 166 18.58 24.98 -3.76
CA GLU A 166 19.91 24.94 -4.37
C GLU A 166 20.99 24.81 -3.29
N PHE A 167 21.97 23.96 -3.58
CA PHE A 167 23.13 23.69 -2.75
C PHE A 167 24.40 23.77 -3.60
N GLU A 168 25.48 24.28 -3.02
CA GLU A 168 26.79 24.26 -3.68
C GLU A 168 27.45 22.89 -3.44
N LEU A 169 27.75 22.18 -4.53
CA LEU A 169 28.49 20.93 -4.48
C LEU A 169 29.97 21.24 -4.29
N GLN A 170 30.50 20.83 -3.16
CA GLN A 170 31.93 20.86 -2.90
C GLN A 170 32.59 19.55 -3.32
N GLU A 171 33.87 19.59 -3.66
CA GLU A 171 34.68 18.38 -3.89
C GLU A 171 35.02 17.74 -2.53
N GLY A 172 34.80 16.43 -2.40
CA GLY A 172 34.89 15.73 -1.12
C GLY A 172 34.27 14.33 -1.17
N ALA A 173 34.37 13.60 -0.06
CA ALA A 173 34.03 12.17 0.12
C ALA A 173 32.59 11.79 -0.30
N MET A 174 32.22 10.49 -0.15
CA MET A 174 30.84 10.02 -0.37
C MET A 174 29.83 10.91 0.36
N GLU A 175 29.10 11.70 -0.40
CA GLU A 175 28.15 12.68 0.09
C GLU A 175 26.76 12.30 -0.37
N ALA A 176 25.81 12.38 0.54
CA ALA A 176 24.42 12.10 0.26
C ALA A 176 23.54 13.34 0.47
N LEU A 177 22.61 13.53 -0.44
CA LEU A 177 21.46 14.41 -0.24
C LEU A 177 20.40 13.61 0.50
N CYS A 178 19.99 14.07 1.67
CA CYS A 178 18.92 13.45 2.44
C CYS A 178 17.65 14.28 2.31
N VAL A 179 16.57 13.67 1.82
CA VAL A 179 15.26 14.30 1.67
C VAL A 179 14.30 13.58 2.61
N GLU A 180 13.69 14.30 3.54
CA GLU A 180 12.92 13.72 4.64
C GLU A 180 11.53 14.34 4.68
N ALA A 181 10.50 13.50 4.60
CA ALA A 181 9.13 13.91 4.84
C ALA A 181 8.81 13.81 6.32
N TRP A 182 8.10 14.80 6.83
CA TRP A 182 7.71 14.92 8.24
C TRP A 182 6.27 15.41 8.31
N ASP A 183 5.53 14.94 9.31
CA ASP A 183 4.23 15.48 9.67
C ASP A 183 4.42 16.62 10.69
N TRP A 184 3.88 17.79 10.41
CA TRP A 184 3.99 18.92 11.32
C TRP A 184 2.91 18.85 12.39
N ASP A 185 3.34 18.88 13.66
CA ASP A 185 2.45 18.90 14.81
C ASP A 185 2.58 20.21 15.58
N LEU A 186 1.44 20.84 15.90
CA LEU A 186 1.43 22.09 16.66
C LEU A 186 1.82 21.89 18.15
N VAL A 187 1.41 20.76 18.74
CA VAL A 187 1.47 20.52 20.19
C VAL A 187 2.47 19.41 20.56
N SER A 188 2.63 18.43 19.68
CA SER A 188 3.57 17.31 19.82
C SER A 188 4.86 17.54 19.03
N ARG A 189 5.77 16.58 19.10
CA ARG A 189 6.91 16.50 18.17
C ARG A 189 6.39 16.06 16.81
N ASN A 190 6.95 16.62 15.76
CA ASN A 190 6.69 16.21 14.39
C ASN A 190 6.97 14.72 14.18
N ASP A 191 6.04 14.01 13.57
CA ASP A 191 6.16 12.60 13.27
C ASP A 191 6.95 12.39 11.97
N PHE A 192 7.82 11.38 11.95
CA PHE A 192 8.58 11.05 10.75
C PHE A 192 7.70 10.32 9.73
N LEU A 193 7.70 10.79 8.48
CA LEU A 193 6.95 10.17 7.37
C LEU A 193 7.85 9.37 6.42
N GLY A 194 9.18 9.50 6.57
CA GLY A 194 10.15 8.73 5.79
C GLY A 194 11.22 9.58 5.13
N LYS A 195 12.24 8.93 4.56
CA LYS A 195 13.34 9.61 3.86
C LYS A 195 13.77 8.92 2.57
N VAL A 196 14.40 9.70 1.72
CA VAL A 196 15.16 9.24 0.56
C VAL A 196 16.59 9.75 0.71
N VAL A 197 17.55 8.84 0.55
CA VAL A 197 18.98 9.16 0.58
C VAL A 197 19.53 8.99 -0.83
N ILE A 198 20.06 10.07 -1.40
CA ILE A 198 20.50 10.11 -2.78
C ILE A 198 22.02 10.25 -2.80
N ASP A 199 22.69 9.32 -3.47
CA ASP A 199 24.13 9.41 -3.72
C ASP A 199 24.43 10.52 -4.74
N VAL A 200 25.09 11.58 -4.26
CA VAL A 200 25.43 12.74 -5.07
C VAL A 200 26.49 12.41 -6.12
N GLN A 201 27.36 11.43 -5.90
CA GLN A 201 28.37 11.03 -6.88
C GLN A 201 27.70 10.36 -8.10
N ARG A 202 26.74 9.47 -7.84
CA ARG A 202 25.90 8.89 -8.90
C ARG A 202 25.17 10.00 -9.66
N LEU A 203 24.57 10.94 -8.94
CA LEU A 203 23.82 12.04 -9.55
C LEU A 203 24.70 12.97 -10.40
N ARG A 204 25.97 13.19 -10.04
CA ARG A 204 26.94 13.95 -10.87
C ARG A 204 27.18 13.30 -12.23
N VAL A 205 27.15 11.97 -12.31
CA VAL A 205 27.34 11.23 -13.57
C VAL A 205 26.10 11.35 -14.46
N VAL A 206 24.91 11.17 -13.88
CA VAL A 206 23.64 11.22 -14.61
C VAL A 206 23.23 12.66 -14.95
N GLN A 207 23.72 13.64 -14.18
CA GLN A 207 23.42 15.08 -14.22
C GLN A 207 21.98 15.48 -13.92
N GLN A 208 21.00 14.67 -14.31
CA GLN A 208 19.58 14.92 -14.04
C GLN A 208 18.83 13.63 -13.77
N GLU A 209 18.00 13.62 -12.73
CA GLU A 209 17.14 12.49 -12.39
C GLU A 209 15.78 13.03 -11.93
N GLU A 210 14.68 12.51 -12.48
CA GLU A 210 13.33 12.87 -12.08
C GLU A 210 12.49 11.59 -11.97
N GLY A 211 11.74 11.47 -10.89
CA GLY A 211 10.86 10.34 -10.70
C GLY A 211 10.35 10.20 -9.28
N TRP A 212 9.57 9.15 -9.09
CA TRP A 212 9.04 8.76 -7.79
C TRP A 212 10.09 7.96 -7.02
N PHE A 213 10.38 8.42 -5.82
CA PHE A 213 11.29 7.78 -4.88
C PHE A 213 10.51 7.26 -3.70
N ARG A 214 10.71 5.99 -3.37
CA ARG A 214 10.05 5.37 -2.23
C ARG A 214 10.65 5.87 -0.92
N LEU A 215 9.79 6.32 -0.01
CA LEU A 215 10.21 6.72 1.33
C LEU A 215 10.66 5.49 2.13
N GLN A 216 11.75 5.65 2.90
CA GLN A 216 12.35 4.62 3.73
C GLN A 216 12.35 5.03 5.21
N PRO A 217 12.27 4.06 6.14
CA PRO A 217 12.43 4.32 7.57
C PRO A 217 13.85 4.78 7.91
N ASP A 218 14.01 5.37 9.10
CA ASP A 218 15.33 5.75 9.59
C ASP A 218 16.01 4.60 10.34
N GLN A 219 16.72 3.74 9.59
CA GLN A 219 17.47 2.61 10.16
C GLN A 219 18.55 3.02 11.18
N SER A 220 18.96 4.30 11.22
CA SER A 220 19.99 4.77 12.17
C SER A 220 19.50 4.86 13.61
N LYS A 221 18.18 4.88 13.81
CA LYS A 221 17.55 4.94 15.13
C LYS A 221 17.17 3.57 15.68
N SER A 222 17.45 2.46 14.98
CA SER A 222 17.12 1.11 15.45
C SER A 222 17.77 0.90 16.81
N ARG A 223 17.00 1.23 17.85
CA ARG A 223 17.37 1.03 19.23
C ARG A 223 17.50 -0.48 19.34
N ARG A 224 18.52 -0.95 20.06
CA ARG A 224 18.57 -2.35 20.49
C ARG A 224 17.34 -2.56 21.38
N HIS A 225 16.21 -2.88 20.77
CA HIS A 225 15.02 -3.24 21.50
C HIS A 225 15.32 -4.60 22.11
N ASP A 226 15.25 -4.68 23.43
CA ASP A 226 15.20 -5.95 24.11
C ASP A 226 14.07 -6.75 23.43
N GLU A 227 14.42 -7.88 22.82
CA GLU A 227 13.48 -8.84 22.23
C GLU A 227 12.62 -9.44 23.36
N GLY A 228 11.71 -8.63 23.90
CA GLY A 228 10.60 -9.12 24.68
C GLY A 228 9.81 -10.07 23.80
N ASN A 229 9.48 -11.25 24.31
CA ASN A 229 8.63 -12.19 23.59
C ASN A 229 7.20 -11.60 23.48
N LEU A 230 6.93 -10.89 22.39
CA LEU A 230 5.62 -10.30 22.07
C LEU A 230 4.58 -11.36 21.67
N GLY A 231 4.99 -12.63 21.58
CA GLY A 231 4.16 -13.73 21.15
C GLY A 231 4.26 -14.00 19.65
N SER A 232 3.31 -14.75 19.11
CA SER A 232 3.31 -15.16 17.70
C SER A 232 1.86 -15.27 17.20
N LEU A 233 1.68 -15.00 15.91
CA LEU A 233 0.40 -15.03 15.24
C LEU A 233 0.40 -16.15 14.19
N GLN A 234 -0.58 -17.04 14.26
CA GLN A 234 -0.77 -18.06 13.24
C GLN A 234 -1.61 -17.48 12.10
N LEU A 235 -1.08 -17.56 10.87
CA LEU A 235 -1.71 -16.98 9.68
C LEU A 235 -1.74 -17.99 8.54
N GLU A 236 -2.77 -17.90 7.70
CA GLU A 236 -2.81 -18.46 6.36
C GLU A 236 -3.13 -17.35 5.37
N VAL A 237 -2.20 -17.07 4.44
CA VAL A 237 -2.29 -15.94 3.50
C VAL A 237 -2.02 -16.45 2.10
N ARG A 238 -3.00 -16.28 1.21
CA ARG A 238 -2.90 -16.73 -0.19
C ARG A 238 -2.96 -15.53 -1.12
N LEU A 239 -2.00 -15.41 -2.03
CA LEU A 239 -2.04 -14.44 -3.11
C LEU A 239 -2.75 -15.05 -4.31
N ARG A 240 -3.76 -14.37 -4.83
CA ARG A 240 -4.43 -14.71 -6.10
C ARG A 240 -4.26 -13.54 -7.06
N ASP A 241 -3.57 -13.76 -8.17
CA ASP A 241 -3.46 -12.77 -9.23
C ASP A 241 -4.72 -12.83 -10.10
N GLU A 242 -5.63 -11.87 -9.93
CA GLU A 242 -6.75 -11.68 -10.84
C GLU A 242 -6.33 -10.74 -11.98
N THR A 243 -5.99 -11.31 -13.13
CA THR A 243 -5.70 -10.51 -14.34
C THR A 243 -6.95 -10.36 -15.18
N VAL A 244 -7.55 -9.17 -15.17
CA VAL A 244 -8.59 -8.80 -16.14
C VAL A 244 -7.90 -8.38 -17.44
N LEU A 245 -8.08 -9.15 -18.49
CA LEU A 245 -7.51 -8.86 -19.81
C LEU A 245 -8.28 -7.70 -20.48
N PRO A 246 -7.68 -7.00 -21.45
CA PRO A 246 -8.42 -6.05 -22.27
C PRO A 246 -9.63 -6.70 -22.95
N SER A 247 -10.70 -5.92 -23.19
CA SER A 247 -11.96 -6.42 -23.75
C SER A 247 -11.82 -7.15 -25.09
N SER A 248 -10.77 -6.86 -25.87
CA SER A 248 -10.44 -7.52 -27.13
C SER A 248 -10.20 -9.03 -26.97
N TYR A 249 -9.61 -9.45 -25.86
CA TYR A 249 -9.32 -10.86 -25.57
C TYR A 249 -10.59 -11.67 -25.30
N TYR A 250 -11.66 -11.03 -24.85
CA TYR A 250 -12.94 -11.68 -24.59
C TYR A 250 -13.90 -11.68 -25.79
N GLN A 251 -13.57 -10.97 -26.88
CA GLN A 251 -14.46 -10.87 -28.06
C GLN A 251 -14.84 -12.22 -28.67
N PRO A 252 -13.93 -13.21 -28.82
CA PRO A 252 -14.32 -14.52 -29.34
C PRO A 252 -15.41 -15.20 -28.50
N LEU A 253 -15.29 -15.14 -27.17
CA LEU A 253 -16.28 -15.70 -26.25
C LEU A 253 -17.61 -14.93 -26.32
N VAL A 254 -17.56 -13.60 -26.34
CA VAL A 254 -18.75 -12.74 -26.49
C VAL A 254 -19.48 -13.06 -27.80
N HIS A 255 -18.75 -13.22 -28.91
CA HIS A 255 -19.34 -13.58 -30.20
C HIS A 255 -20.02 -14.94 -30.17
N LEU A 256 -19.40 -15.94 -29.55
CA LEU A 256 -19.99 -17.28 -29.41
C LEU A 256 -21.28 -17.24 -28.58
N LEU A 257 -21.27 -16.57 -27.42
CA LEU A 257 -22.46 -16.41 -26.58
C LEU A 257 -23.59 -15.67 -27.31
N CYS A 258 -23.26 -14.60 -28.03
CA CYS A 258 -24.25 -13.85 -28.82
C CYS A 258 -24.79 -14.64 -30.01
N HIS A 259 -23.95 -15.47 -30.64
CA HIS A 259 -24.33 -16.30 -31.78
C HIS A 259 -25.34 -17.38 -31.38
N GLU A 260 -25.16 -18.01 -30.22
CA GLU A 260 -26.10 -19.00 -29.68
C GLU A 260 -27.49 -18.40 -29.40
N VAL A 261 -27.53 -17.20 -28.82
CA VAL A 261 -28.79 -16.49 -28.57
C VAL A 261 -29.50 -16.13 -29.89
N LYS A 262 -28.75 -15.74 -30.93
CA LYS A 262 -29.29 -15.37 -32.25
C LYS A 262 -29.82 -16.57 -33.06
N LEU A 263 -29.20 -17.74 -32.94
CA LEU A 263 -29.57 -18.92 -33.72
C LEU A 263 -30.72 -19.73 -33.10
N GLY A 264 -31.09 -19.46 -31.85
CA GLY A 264 -32.22 -20.12 -31.17
C GLY A 264 -31.97 -21.61 -30.93
N MET A 265 -31.27 -21.96 -29.84
CA MET A 265 -31.19 -23.26 -29.13
C MET A 265 -31.24 -24.59 -29.95
N GLN A 266 -30.94 -24.62 -31.25
CA GLN A 266 -31.05 -25.82 -32.09
C GLN A 266 -29.74 -26.07 -32.83
N GLY A 267 -28.76 -26.62 -32.10
CA GLY A 267 -27.49 -27.07 -32.67
C GLY A 267 -26.59 -27.74 -31.62
N PRO A 268 -25.70 -28.68 -32.01
CA PRO A 268 -24.71 -29.27 -31.11
C PRO A 268 -23.66 -28.22 -30.69
N GLY A 269 -23.35 -28.15 -29.38
CA GLY A 269 -22.38 -27.19 -28.82
C GLY A 269 -23.00 -26.00 -28.06
N GLN A 270 -24.10 -26.21 -27.32
CA GLN A 270 -24.77 -25.18 -26.55
C GLN A 270 -23.90 -24.73 -25.35
N LEU A 271 -23.47 -23.46 -25.34
CA LEU A 271 -22.62 -22.90 -24.29
C LEU A 271 -23.44 -22.47 -23.07
N ILE A 272 -24.69 -22.05 -23.25
CA ILE A 272 -25.52 -21.62 -22.11
C ILE A 272 -25.80 -22.78 -21.13
N PRO A 273 -26.20 -23.99 -21.57
CA PRO A 273 -26.35 -25.13 -20.68
C PRO A 273 -25.01 -25.62 -20.10
N LEU A 274 -23.91 -25.53 -20.86
CA LEU A 274 -22.57 -25.84 -20.35
C LEU A 274 -22.15 -24.86 -19.24
N ILE A 275 -22.47 -23.58 -19.38
CA ILE A 275 -22.25 -22.57 -18.34
C ILE A 275 -23.12 -22.89 -17.13
N GLU A 276 -24.38 -23.27 -17.32
CA GLU A 276 -25.26 -23.65 -16.20
C GLU A 276 -24.76 -24.90 -15.45
N GLU A 277 -24.24 -25.90 -16.18
CA GLU A 277 -23.68 -27.14 -15.62
C GLU A 277 -22.36 -26.90 -14.89
N THR A 278 -21.52 -25.98 -15.37
CA THR A 278 -20.21 -25.66 -14.78
C THR A 278 -20.24 -24.57 -13.70
N THR A 279 -21.35 -23.83 -13.58
CA THR A 279 -21.51 -22.77 -12.57
C THR A 279 -22.00 -23.36 -11.24
N SER A 280 -21.28 -23.07 -10.16
CA SER A 280 -21.70 -23.43 -8.80
C SER A 280 -23.03 -22.77 -8.42
N THR A 281 -23.79 -23.38 -7.51
CA THR A 281 -25.10 -22.87 -7.08
C THR A 281 -25.05 -21.44 -6.55
N GLU A 282 -23.97 -21.06 -5.89
CA GLU A 282 -23.76 -19.72 -5.31
C GLU A 282 -23.47 -18.66 -6.38
N CYS A 283 -22.90 -19.04 -7.53
CA CYS A 283 -22.51 -18.11 -8.59
C CYS A 283 -23.55 -17.95 -9.70
N ARG A 284 -24.62 -18.76 -9.71
CA ARG A 284 -25.63 -18.76 -10.79
C ARG A 284 -26.28 -17.40 -11.00
N GLN A 285 -26.62 -16.70 -9.91
CA GLN A 285 -27.26 -15.39 -9.98
C GLN A 285 -26.33 -14.34 -10.60
N ASP A 286 -25.06 -14.34 -10.22
CA ASP A 286 -24.06 -13.40 -10.74
C ASP A 286 -23.75 -13.65 -12.20
N VAL A 287 -23.60 -14.92 -12.58
CA VAL A 287 -23.40 -15.32 -13.98
C VAL A 287 -24.60 -14.92 -14.83
N ALA A 288 -25.82 -15.20 -14.38
CA ALA A 288 -27.05 -14.79 -15.08
C ALA A 288 -27.15 -13.26 -15.23
N THR A 289 -26.82 -12.52 -14.17
CA THR A 289 -26.82 -11.05 -14.18
C THR A 289 -25.79 -10.49 -15.16
N ASN A 290 -24.60 -11.09 -15.23
CA ASN A 290 -23.55 -10.67 -16.17
C ASN A 290 -23.88 -11.01 -17.62
N LEU A 291 -24.45 -12.20 -17.88
CA LEU A 291 -24.93 -12.59 -19.20
C LEU A 291 -26.07 -11.67 -19.68
N LEU A 292 -27.01 -11.33 -18.80
CA LEU A 292 -28.09 -10.39 -19.12
C LEU A 292 -27.54 -9.01 -19.49
N LYS A 293 -26.60 -8.47 -18.69
CA LYS A 293 -25.92 -7.20 -19.00
C LYS A 293 -25.21 -7.25 -20.35
N LEU A 294 -24.53 -8.36 -20.65
CA LEU A 294 -23.85 -8.57 -21.92
C LEU A 294 -24.85 -8.55 -23.09
N PHE A 295 -25.94 -9.32 -23.01
CA PHE A 295 -26.94 -9.39 -24.08
C PHE A 295 -27.72 -8.10 -24.26
N LEU A 296 -27.99 -7.36 -23.18
CA LEU A 296 -28.53 -6.00 -23.23
C LEU A 296 -27.59 -5.06 -23.97
N GLY A 297 -26.29 -5.10 -23.64
CA GLY A 297 -25.27 -4.29 -24.31
C GLY A 297 -25.11 -4.62 -25.80
N GLN A 298 -25.50 -5.83 -26.23
CA GLN A 298 -25.46 -6.29 -27.61
C GLN A 298 -26.82 -6.19 -28.33
N GLY A 299 -27.85 -5.66 -27.67
CA GLY A 299 -29.19 -5.47 -28.22
C GLY A 299 -30.01 -6.76 -28.41
N LEU A 300 -29.60 -7.89 -27.80
CA LEU A 300 -30.21 -9.21 -28.00
C LEU A 300 -31.32 -9.53 -27.00
N ALA A 301 -31.43 -8.77 -25.93
CA ALA A 301 -32.45 -8.96 -24.90
C ALA A 301 -33.68 -8.05 -25.09
N LYS A 302 -33.71 -7.21 -26.14
CA LYS A 302 -34.77 -6.22 -26.35
C LYS A 302 -36.13 -6.88 -26.61
N ASP A 303 -36.14 -7.97 -27.38
CA ASP A 303 -37.35 -8.71 -27.75
C ASP A 303 -37.94 -9.54 -26.58
N PHE A 304 -37.24 -9.62 -25.44
CA PHE A 304 -37.65 -10.36 -24.24
C PHE A 304 -38.09 -9.46 -23.08
N LEU A 305 -38.04 -8.13 -23.27
CA LEU A 305 -38.38 -7.12 -22.25
C LEU A 305 -39.72 -6.40 -22.53
N ASP A 306 -40.38 -6.73 -23.64
CA ASP A 306 -41.75 -6.31 -24.00
C ASP A 306 -42.76 -7.37 -23.54
#